data_AF-A0A2D9N0U6-F1
#
_entry.id   AF-A0A2D9N0U6-F1
#
_cell.length_a   1.000
_cell.length_b   1.000
_cell.length_c   1.000
_cell.angle_alpha   90.00
_cell.angle_beta   90.00
_cell.angle_gamma   90.00
#
_symmetry.space_group_name_H-M   'P 1'
#
loop_
_entity.id
_entity.type
_entity.pdbx_description
1 polymer ?
#
loop_
_entity_poly.entity_id
_entity_poly.type
_entity_poly.pdbx_seq_one_letter_code
_entity_poly.pdbx_strand_id
1 'polypeptide(L)'
;AAVHCIEMALDFRQQFARDVVVDIVCYRKYGHNEGDEPSFTQPRLYAAIAKQPVVSEVFLKSLIKEDVIDHEEAQSLRHRQAAAGQRGVSQVIDRGGRN
;
A
#
# COMPACT_ATOMS: atom_id res chain seq x y z
N ALA A 1 4.65 9.48 9.84
CA ALA A 1 5.44 8.53 10.66
C ALA A 1 6.37 7.67 9.80
N ALA A 2 5.89 6.72 8.99
CA ALA A 2 6.78 5.82 8.22
C ALA A 2 7.79 6.56 7.31
N VAL A 3 7.34 7.56 6.54
CA VAL A 3 8.23 8.40 5.71
C VAL A 3 9.29 9.09 6.56
N HIS A 4 8.90 9.68 7.69
CA HIS A 4 9.83 10.33 8.60
C HIS A 4 10.86 9.36 9.21
N CYS A 5 10.46 8.14 9.55
CA CYS A 5 11.39 7.10 9.99
C CYS A 5 12.38 6.71 8.89
N ILE A 6 11.93 6.68 7.63
CA ILE A 6 12.79 6.41 6.47
C ILE A 6 13.77 7.55 6.23
N GLU A 7 13.33 8.81 6.31
CA GLU A 7 14.19 9.99 6.21
C GLU A 7 15.27 9.96 7.29
N MET A 8 14.90 9.69 8.54
CA MET A 8 15.84 9.56 9.64
C MET A 8 16.84 8.40 9.45
N ALA A 9 16.37 7.25 8.96
CA ALA A 9 17.23 6.11 8.64
C ALA A 9 18.22 6.44 7.52
N LEU A 10 17.78 7.20 6.52
CA LEU A 10 18.62 7.67 5.43
C LEU A 10 19.68 8.64 5.94
N ASP A 11 19.29 9.63 6.74
CA ASP A 11 20.21 10.62 7.33
C ASP A 11 21.29 9.92 8.17
N PHE A 12 20.90 8.94 9.00
CA PHE A 12 21.85 8.14 9.77
C PHE A 12 22.83 7.37 8.86
N ARG A 13 22.31 6.70 7.81
CA ARG A 13 23.16 5.97 6.86
C ARG A 13 24.15 6.90 6.17
N GLN A 14 23.73 8.09 5.77
CA GLN A 14 24.57 9.09 5.09
C GLN A 14 25.63 9.68 6.02
N GLN A 15 25.28 9.95 7.28
CA GLN A 15 26.20 10.55 8.24
C GLN A 15 27.24 9.56 8.77
N PHE A 16 26.85 8.31 9.02
CA PHE A 16 27.69 7.34 9.73
C PHE A 16 28.18 6.18 8.85
N ALA A 17 27.68 6.05 7.63
CA ALA A 17 27.98 4.95 6.71
C ALA A 17 27.77 3.56 7.36
N ARG A 18 26.70 3.44 8.17
CA ARG A 18 26.30 2.20 8.85
C ARG A 18 24.94 1.72 8.36
N ASP A 19 24.72 0.41 8.46
CA ASP A 19 23.43 -0.19 8.16
C ASP A 19 22.37 0.20 9.19
N VAL A 20 21.13 0.31 8.71
CA VAL A 20 19.95 0.67 9.50
C VAL A 20 18.85 -0.31 9.16
N VAL A 21 18.12 -0.77 10.17
CA VAL A 21 16.94 -1.61 10.01
C VAL A 21 15.72 -0.78 10.37
N VAL A 22 14.72 -0.78 9.48
CA VAL A 22 13.41 -0.18 9.73
C VAL A 22 12.39 -1.30 9.82
N ASP A 23 11.85 -1.52 11.02
CA ASP A 23 10.76 -2.49 11.23
C ASP A 23 9.41 -1.84 10.92
N ILE A 24 8.83 -2.21 9.77
CA ILE A 24 7.52 -1.71 9.34
C ILE A 24 6.44 -2.70 9.77
N VAL A 25 5.85 -2.42 10.93
CA VAL A 25 4.72 -3.19 11.45
C VAL A 25 3.51 -3.00 10.55
N CYS A 26 3.07 -4.08 9.90
CA CYS A 26 1.94 -4.09 8.98
C CYS A 26 1.14 -5.40 9.09
N TYR A 27 0.11 -5.55 8.24
CA TYR A 27 -0.68 -6.78 8.15
C TYR A 27 -0.79 -7.24 6.69
N ARG A 28 -0.93 -8.55 6.51
CA ARG A 28 -1.20 -9.17 5.20
C ARG A 28 -2.70 -9.35 5.03
N LYS A 29 -3.27 -8.75 3.97
CA LYS A 29 -4.72 -8.76 3.75
C LYS A 29 -5.25 -10.14 3.35
N TYR A 30 -4.48 -10.88 2.57
CA TYR A 30 -4.83 -12.23 2.06
C TYR A 30 -3.86 -13.28 2.62
N GLY A 31 -4.05 -14.55 2.22
CA GLY A 31 -3.18 -15.66 2.62
C GLY A 31 -1.72 -15.51 2.16
N HIS A 32 -0.89 -16.55 2.30
CA HIS A 32 0.52 -16.45 1.87
C HIS A 32 0.62 -16.23 0.36
N ASN A 33 -0.35 -16.78 -0.37
CA ASN A 33 -0.67 -16.45 -1.75
C ASN A 33 -2.18 -16.12 -1.87
N GLU A 34 -2.62 -15.72 -3.07
CA GLU A 34 -3.99 -15.27 -3.34
C GLU A 34 -5.04 -16.40 -3.30
N GLY A 35 -4.62 -17.66 -3.43
CA GLY A 35 -5.50 -18.84 -3.35
C GLY A 35 -5.60 -19.45 -1.95
N ASP A 36 -4.74 -19.02 -1.03
CA ASP A 36 -4.72 -19.50 0.35
C ASP A 36 -5.89 -18.91 1.14
N GLU A 37 -6.52 -19.77 1.95
CA GLU A 37 -7.49 -19.36 2.97
C GLU A 37 -6.81 -19.31 4.35
N PRO A 38 -6.39 -18.13 4.83
CA PRO A 38 -5.60 -18.01 6.05
C PRO A 38 -6.42 -18.16 7.34
N SER A 39 -7.76 -18.07 7.28
CA SER A 39 -8.61 -18.22 8.46
C SER A 39 -8.54 -19.63 9.06
N PHE A 40 -8.12 -20.64 8.29
CA PHE A 40 -7.93 -22.01 8.80
C PHE A 40 -6.85 -22.11 9.90
N THR A 41 -5.80 -21.29 9.83
CA THR A 41 -4.70 -21.32 10.81
C THR A 41 -4.70 -20.09 11.72
N GLN A 42 -5.21 -18.96 11.26
CA GLN A 42 -5.14 -17.67 11.95
C GLN A 42 -6.51 -16.95 12.00
N PRO A 43 -7.59 -17.61 12.49
CA PRO A 43 -8.96 -17.11 12.36
C PRO A 43 -9.19 -15.77 13.07
N ARG A 44 -8.66 -15.61 14.30
CA ARG A 44 -8.84 -14.37 15.08
C ARG A 44 -8.12 -13.17 14.44
N LEU A 45 -6.91 -13.40 13.95
CA LEU A 45 -6.11 -12.36 13.31
C LEU A 45 -6.79 -11.87 12.02
N TYR A 46 -7.22 -12.80 11.16
CA TYR A 46 -7.86 -12.43 9.90
C TYR A 46 -9.27 -11.85 10.11
N ALA A 47 -9.99 -12.26 11.16
CA ALA A 47 -11.24 -11.60 11.54
C ALA A 47 -11.04 -10.14 11.98
N ALA A 48 -9.91 -9.81 12.62
CA ALA A 48 -9.55 -8.44 12.95
C ALA A 48 -9.10 -7.65 11.72
N ILE A 49 -8.26 -8.25 10.86
CA ILE A 49 -7.78 -7.63 9.62
C ILE A 49 -8.94 -7.31 8.66
N ALA A 50 -9.92 -8.22 8.53
CA ALA A 50 -11.07 -8.02 7.64
C ALA A 50 -11.93 -6.79 8.00
N LYS A 51 -11.87 -6.32 9.25
CA LYS A 51 -12.57 -5.12 9.72
C LYS A 51 -11.79 -3.83 9.47
N GLN A 52 -10.51 -3.92 9.09
CA GLN A 52 -9.67 -2.75 8.85
C GLN A 52 -10.00 -2.13 7.48
N PRO A 53 -10.24 -0.80 7.42
CA PRO A 53 -10.31 -0.10 6.14
C PRO A 53 -8.98 -0.21 5.40
N VAL A 54 -9.00 -0.07 4.07
CA VAL A 54 -7.77 -0.07 3.27
C VAL A 54 -6.93 1.15 3.64
N VAL A 55 -5.61 0.98 3.77
CA VAL A 55 -4.67 2.04 4.17
C VAL A 55 -4.81 3.31 3.31
N SER A 56 -5.04 3.15 1.99
CA SER A 56 -5.26 4.29 1.09
C SER A 56 -6.52 5.08 1.43
N GLU A 57 -7.60 4.43 1.88
CA GLU A 57 -8.82 5.11 2.29
C GLU A 57 -8.64 5.85 3.61
N VAL A 58 -7.90 5.28 4.56
CA VAL A 58 -7.54 5.95 5.82
C VAL A 58 -6.73 7.20 5.54
N PHE A 59 -5.72 7.10 4.66
CA PHE A 59 -4.86 8.22 4.31
C PHE A 59 -5.63 9.33 3.58
N LEU A 60 -6.44 9.00 2.57
CA LEU A 60 -7.27 9.99 1.87
C LEU A 60 -8.24 10.70 2.83
N LYS A 61 -8.85 9.98 3.78
CA LYS A 61 -9.70 10.60 4.81
C LYS A 61 -8.93 11.57 5.70
N SER A 62 -7.67 11.28 6.03
CA SER A 62 -6.81 12.20 6.79
C SER A 62 -6.54 13.47 6.00
N LEU A 63 -6.17 13.33 4.72
CA LEU A 63 -5.87 14.49 3.86
C LEU A 63 -7.07 15.42 3.68
N ILE A 64 -8.27 14.86 3.52
CA ILE A 64 -9.51 15.65 3.44
C ILE A 64 -9.79 16.35 4.78
N LYS A 65 -9.60 15.65 5.91
CA LYS A 65 -9.78 16.23 7.24
C LYS A 65 -8.78 17.36 7.51
N GLU A 66 -7.58 17.27 6.94
CA GLU A 66 -6.52 18.27 7.02
C GLU A 66 -6.64 19.36 5.94
N ASP A 67 -7.70 19.33 5.13
CA ASP A 67 -7.98 20.28 4.03
C ASP A 67 -6.85 20.40 3.00
N VAL A 68 -6.08 19.31 2.82
CA VAL A 68 -4.98 19.23 1.85
C VAL A 68 -5.50 18.93 0.45
N ILE A 69 -6.59 18.17 0.36
CA ILE A 69 -7.31 17.84 -0.87
C ILE A 69 -8.81 17.81 -0.58
N ASP A 70 -9.62 17.97 -1.63
CA ASP A 70 -11.07 17.80 -1.51
C ASP A 70 -11.55 16.37 -1.85
N HIS A 71 -12.87 16.16 -1.73
CA HIS A 71 -13.51 14.88 -2.03
C HIS A 71 -13.42 14.49 -3.52
N GLU A 72 -13.48 15.46 -4.43
CA GLU A 72 -13.44 15.22 -5.89
C GLU A 72 -12.02 14.82 -6.32
N GLU A 73 -11.01 15.50 -5.81
CA GLU A 73 -9.60 15.18 -5.99
C GLU A 73 -9.27 13.78 -5.46
N ALA A 74 -9.77 13.42 -4.27
CA ALA A 74 -9.61 12.09 -3.70
C ALA A 74 -10.23 10.99 -4.59
N GLN A 75 -11.41 11.24 -5.16
CA GLN A 75 -12.04 10.31 -6.11
C GLN A 75 -11.24 10.20 -7.42
N SER A 76 -10.78 11.34 -7.95
CA SER A 76 -9.95 11.39 -9.16
C SER A 76 -8.64 10.61 -8.98
N LEU A 77 -7.98 10.73 -7.82
CA LEU A 77 -6.79 9.96 -7.47
C LEU A 77 -7.04 8.46 -7.52
N ARG A 78 -8.14 7.97 -6.93
CA ARG A 78 -8.52 6.55 -6.98
C ARG A 78 -8.79 6.08 -8.40
N HIS A 79 -9.52 6.88 -9.18
CA HIS A 79 -9.84 6.54 -10.55
C HIS A 79 -8.58 6.46 -11.43
N ARG A 80 -7.65 7.42 -11.29
CA ARG A 80 -6.35 7.39 -11.97
C ARG A 80 -5.54 6.15 -11.62
N GLN A 81 -5.49 5.77 -10.34
CA GLN A 81 -4.77 4.57 -9.92
C GLN A 81 -5.35 3.30 -10.56
N ALA A 82 -6.67 3.16 -10.58
CA ALA A 82 -7.34 2.02 -11.23
C ALA A 82 -7.07 1.98 -12.74
N ALA A 83 -7.18 3.13 -13.41
CA ALA A 83 -6.93 3.25 -14.85
C ALA A 83 -5.47 2.99 -15.23
N ALA A 84 -4.51 3.39 -14.40
CA ALA A 84 -3.10 3.09 -14.61
C ALA A 84 -2.82 1.59 -14.54
N GLY A 85 -3.46 0.88 -13.59
CA GLY A 85 -3.40 -0.58 -13.49
C GLY A 85 -3.89 -1.27 -14.76
N GLN A 86 -5.06 -0.86 -15.28
CA GLN A 86 -5.64 -1.43 -16.51
C GLN A 86 -4.76 -1.18 -17.75
N ARG A 87 -4.19 0.03 -17.86
CA ARG A 87 -3.24 0.35 -18.95
C ARG A 87 -1.98 -0.50 -18.90
N GLY A 88 -1.44 -0.74 -17.70
CA GLY A 88 -0.28 -1.62 -17.51
C GLY A 88 -0.56 -3.04 -18.00
N VAL A 89 -1.74 -3.60 -17.66
CA VAL A 89 -2.16 -4.93 -18.13
C VAL A 89 -2.29 -4.98 -19.65
N SER A 90 -2.94 -3.98 -20.26
CA SER A 90 -3.08 -3.91 -21.73
C SER A 90 -1.72 -3.89 -22.44
N GLN A 91 -0.76 -3.10 -21.94
CA GLN A 91 0.58 -3.03 -22.55
C GLN A 91 1.37 -4.35 -22.44
N VAL A 92 1.16 -5.13 -21.37
CA VAL A 92 1.79 -6.45 -21.23
C VAL A 92 1.18 -7.43 -22.21
N ILE A 93 -0.14 -7.42 -22.38
CA ILE A 93 -0.85 -8.27 -23.35
C ILE A 93 -0.39 -7.95 -24.78
N ASP A 94 -0.31 -6.67 -25.14
CA ASP A 94 0.13 -6.23 -26.49
C ASP A 94 1.60 -6.56 -26.78
N ARG A 95 2.44 -6.69 -25.75
CA ARG A 95 3.85 -7.09 -25.90
C ARG A 95 4.04 -8.62 -25.93
N GLY A 96 3.18 -9.38 -25.26
CA GLY A 96 3.23 -10.85 -25.22
C GLY A 96 2.65 -11.55 -26.46
N GLY A 97 1.94 -10.83 -27.33
CA GLY A 97 1.37 -11.34 -28.59
C GLY A 97 2.31 -11.33 -29.80
N ARG A 98 3.58 -10.95 -29.64
CA ARG A 98 4.62 -11.03 -30.68
C ARG A 98 5.58 -12.18 -30.38
N ASN A 99 5.15 -13.40 -30.68
CA ASN A 99 6.03 -14.53 -30.99
C ASN A 99 5.59 -15.10 -32.33
#